data_AF-A0A3D9EGD1-F1
#
_entry.id   AF-A0A3D9EGD1-F1
#
_cell.length_a   1.000
_cell.length_b   1.000
_cell.length_c   1.000
_cell.angle_alpha   90.00
_cell.angle_beta   90.00
_cell.angle_gamma   90.00
#
_symmetry.space_group_name_H-M   'P 1'
#
loop_
_entity.id
_entity.type
_entity.pdbx_description
1 polymer ?
#
loop_
_entity_poly.entity_id
_entity_poly.type
_entity_poly.pdbx_seq_one_letter_code
_entity_poly.pdbx_strand_id
1 'polypeptide(L)'
;MSKASSLVPPATVDDLSQNYSDVPQPFRLPSGHRQRGVFSLEMMFVLIVMVVALGYIIYNGGSLLGSQDVTNEQSNIGILISNTRKLKASSGYGTSGTSLVSALRVSKGLPNMSDDGTSLYNSWGAAVTVVSNGMTFTVTENGLPADACVTLATKISRGQKVTTSINAGTAVTGEVLPANATSSCSKDANVVAWTVY
;
A
#
# COMPACT_ATOMS: atom_id res chain seq x y z
N MET A 1 -68.66 22.40 13.68
CA MET A 1 -69.10 22.52 15.09
C MET A 1 -69.86 21.25 15.42
N SER A 2 -69.70 20.51 16.50
CA SER A 2 -68.84 20.55 17.68
C SER A 2 -68.94 19.16 18.32
N LYS A 3 -67.80 18.60 18.73
CA LYS A 3 -67.55 17.72 19.89
C LYS A 3 -68.61 16.66 20.31
N ALA A 4 -68.17 15.41 20.33
CA ALA A 4 -68.67 14.39 21.27
C ALA A 4 -67.47 13.76 21.99
N SER A 5 -67.43 13.91 23.32
CA SER A 5 -66.59 13.16 24.24
C SER A 5 -67.08 11.70 24.35
N SER A 6 -66.16 10.74 24.41
CA SER A 6 -66.40 9.44 25.03
C SER A 6 -65.12 8.93 25.70
N LEU A 7 -65.19 8.94 27.02
CA LEU A 7 -64.55 8.09 28.03
C LEU A 7 -63.65 6.94 27.52
N VAL A 8 -62.40 6.95 28.02
CA VAL A 8 -61.43 5.84 27.96
C VAL A 8 -61.77 4.82 29.07
N PRO A 9 -61.85 3.51 28.77
CA PRO A 9 -62.05 2.45 29.77
C PRO A 9 -60.77 2.16 30.58
N PRO A 10 -60.88 1.55 31.79
CA PRO A 10 -59.73 1.28 32.64
C PRO A 10 -58.80 0.23 32.04
N ALA A 11 -57.49 0.51 32.06
CA ALA A 11 -56.45 -0.41 31.63
C ALA A 11 -56.49 -1.71 32.45
N THR A 12 -56.55 -2.84 31.75
CA THR A 12 -56.46 -4.18 32.34
C THR A 12 -55.01 -4.47 32.75
N VAL A 13 -54.85 -5.33 33.75
CA VAL A 13 -53.55 -5.70 34.37
C VAL A 13 -52.53 -6.34 33.42
N ASP A 14 -52.88 -6.60 32.16
CA ASP A 14 -51.99 -7.16 31.14
C ASP A 14 -50.95 -6.15 30.60
N ASP A 15 -51.24 -4.84 30.67
CA ASP A 15 -50.32 -3.78 30.18
C ASP A 15 -49.06 -3.59 31.05
N LEU A 16 -49.07 -4.09 32.29
CA LEU A 16 -47.91 -3.99 33.19
C LEU A 16 -46.83 -5.04 32.88
N SER A 17 -47.13 -6.06 32.09
CA SER A 17 -46.17 -7.13 31.76
C SER A 17 -45.25 -6.77 30.57
N GLN A 18 -45.67 -5.87 29.68
CA GLN A 18 -44.89 -5.50 28.50
C GLN A 18 -43.86 -4.39 28.76
N ASN A 19 -43.99 -3.64 29.85
CA ASN A 19 -43.11 -2.51 30.15
C ASN A 19 -41.91 -2.86 31.05
N TYR A 20 -41.68 -4.15 31.35
CA TYR A 20 -40.51 -4.65 32.09
C TYR A 20 -39.39 -5.15 31.15
N SER A 21 -39.31 -4.66 29.91
CA SER A 21 -38.20 -5.04 29.02
C SER A 21 -37.07 -4.00 28.95
N ASP A 22 -37.26 -2.81 29.53
CA ASP A 22 -36.26 -1.73 29.51
C ASP A 22 -35.57 -1.56 30.87
N VAL A 23 -34.93 -2.63 31.34
CA VAL A 23 -33.88 -2.47 32.37
C VAL A 23 -32.60 -2.05 31.64
N PRO A 24 -32.03 -0.85 31.93
CA PRO A 24 -30.75 -0.47 31.37
C PRO A 24 -29.71 -1.50 31.83
N GLN A 25 -29.14 -2.21 30.86
CA GLN A 25 -28.04 -3.14 31.10
C GLN A 25 -26.92 -2.39 31.83
N PRO A 26 -26.38 -2.89 32.96
CA PRO A 26 -25.25 -2.23 33.58
C PRO A 26 -24.12 -2.15 32.56
N PHE A 27 -23.58 -0.94 32.36
CA PHE A 27 -22.41 -0.69 31.51
C PHE A 27 -21.26 -1.57 32.01
N ARG A 28 -21.08 -2.74 31.39
CA ARG A 28 -19.95 -3.63 31.68
C ARG A 28 -18.72 -2.92 31.12
N LEU A 29 -17.93 -2.34 32.02
CA LEU A 29 -16.56 -1.93 31.70
C LEU A 29 -15.86 -3.13 31.03
N PRO A 30 -15.16 -2.94 29.89
CA PRO A 30 -14.36 -4.00 29.31
C PRO A 30 -13.42 -4.51 30.41
N SER A 31 -13.44 -5.82 30.64
CA SER A 31 -12.55 -6.46 31.61
C SER A 31 -11.13 -6.07 31.24
N GLY A 32 -10.47 -5.35 32.16
CA GLY A 32 -9.08 -4.97 32.01
C GLY A 32 -8.31 -6.24 31.67
N HIS A 33 -7.71 -6.27 30.48
CA HIS A 33 -6.72 -7.27 30.15
C HIS A 33 -5.66 -7.16 31.24
N ARG A 34 -5.67 -8.13 32.16
CA ARG A 34 -4.51 -8.40 33.00
C ARG A 34 -3.42 -8.77 32.02
N GLN A 35 -2.60 -7.78 31.67
CA GLN A 35 -1.27 -8.00 31.16
C GLN A 35 -0.54 -8.77 32.25
N ARG A 36 -0.69 -10.09 32.23
CA ARG A 36 0.26 -10.98 32.86
C ARG A 36 1.53 -10.75 32.07
N GLY A 37 2.48 -10.06 32.68
CA GLY A 37 3.86 -10.09 32.22
C GLY A 37 4.32 -11.54 32.32
N VAL A 38 4.03 -12.34 31.30
CA VAL A 38 4.55 -13.69 31.17
C VAL A 38 5.91 -13.55 30.49
N PHE A 39 6.87 -13.00 31.22
CA PHE A 39 8.28 -13.27 30.90
C PHE A 39 8.58 -14.71 31.38
N SER A 40 8.04 -15.68 30.63
CA SER A 40 8.53 -17.05 30.68
C SER A 40 9.95 -17.05 30.13
N LEU A 41 10.83 -17.85 30.73
CA LEU A 41 12.23 -17.96 30.33
C LEU A 41 12.36 -18.41 28.85
N GLU A 42 11.39 -19.19 28.35
CA GLU A 42 11.28 -19.54 26.94
C GLU A 42 10.99 -18.35 26.01
N MET A 43 10.17 -17.38 26.44
CA MET A 43 9.86 -16.19 25.63
C MET A 43 11.05 -15.24 25.50
N MET A 44 11.92 -15.16 26.52
CA MET A 44 13.19 -14.43 26.40
C MET A 44 14.12 -15.05 25.37
N PHE A 45 14.20 -16.39 25.32
CA PHE A 45 15.04 -17.09 24.36
C PHE A 45 14.54 -16.87 22.92
N VAL A 46 13.23 -16.94 22.71
CA VAL A 46 12.61 -16.66 21.40
C VAL A 46 12.89 -15.22 20.94
N LEU A 47 12.82 -14.24 21.85
CA LEU A 47 13.14 -12.85 21.52
C LEU A 47 14.60 -12.65 21.15
N ILE A 48 15.53 -13.29 21.86
CA ILE A 48 16.97 -13.23 21.55
C ILE A 48 17.24 -13.88 20.18
N VAL A 49 16.65 -15.04 19.89
CA VAL A 49 16.78 -15.71 18.59
C VAL A 49 16.22 -14.83 17.46
N MET A 50 15.09 -14.16 17.69
CA MET A 50 14.53 -13.20 16.73
C MET A 50 15.48 -12.02 16.46
N VAL A 51 16.07 -11.44 17.50
CA VAL A 51 17.02 -10.33 17.34
C VAL A 51 18.30 -10.78 16.62
N VAL A 52 18.81 -11.98 16.90
CA VAL A 52 19.98 -12.54 16.22
C VAL A 52 19.66 -12.89 14.76
N ALA A 53 18.47 -13.43 14.48
CA ALA A 53 18.02 -13.71 13.12
C ALA A 53 17.88 -12.43 12.31
N LEU A 54 17.32 -11.36 12.90
CA LEU A 54 17.30 -10.03 12.29
C LEU A 54 18.73 -9.50 12.08
N GLY A 55 19.59 -9.60 13.10
CA GLY A 55 21.01 -9.26 13.05
C GLY A 55 21.75 -9.91 11.88
N TYR A 56 21.49 -11.20 11.64
CA TYR A 56 22.09 -11.96 10.54
C TYR A 56 21.55 -11.52 9.17
N ILE A 57 20.25 -11.26 9.07
CA ILE A 57 19.63 -10.72 7.86
C ILE A 57 20.22 -9.34 7.54
N ILE A 58 20.44 -8.49 8.54
CA ILE A 58 21.02 -7.14 8.36
C ILE A 58 22.50 -7.22 7.97
N TYR A 59 23.26 -8.10 8.62
CA TYR A 59 24.68 -8.29 8.35
C TYR A 59 24.93 -8.81 6.93
N ASN A 60 24.04 -9.67 6.41
CA ASN A 60 24.16 -10.24 5.07
C ASN A 60 23.33 -9.51 3.99
N GLY A 61 22.40 -8.66 4.43
CA GLY A 61 21.43 -7.90 3.64
C GLY A 61 21.24 -6.53 4.29
N GLY A 62 22.15 -5.60 4.01
CA GLY A 62 22.05 -4.24 4.52
C GLY A 62 20.79 -3.56 4.00
N SER A 63 19.79 -3.38 4.85
CA SER A 63 18.75 -2.34 4.76
C SER A 63 17.70 -2.54 5.88
N LEU A 64 17.94 -1.97 7.06
CA LEU A 64 16.83 -1.64 8.00
C LEU A 64 16.40 -0.19 7.89
N LEU A 65 17.23 0.66 7.27
CA LEU A 65 16.92 2.07 7.08
C LEU A 65 16.08 2.30 5.81
N GLY A 66 16.14 1.39 4.83
CA GLY A 66 15.39 1.52 3.59
C GLY A 66 13.89 1.26 3.73
N SER A 67 13.38 0.67 4.82
CA SER A 67 11.94 0.37 4.91
C SER A 67 11.06 1.63 4.85
N GLN A 68 11.54 2.75 5.41
CA GLN A 68 10.85 4.04 5.34
C GLN A 68 10.93 4.62 3.92
N ASP A 69 12.11 4.64 3.33
CA ASP A 69 12.34 5.15 1.96
C ASP A 69 11.55 4.32 0.94
N VAL A 70 11.56 3.00 1.06
CA VAL A 70 10.80 2.06 0.23
C VAL A 70 9.30 2.24 0.40
N THR A 71 8.82 2.51 1.61
CA THR A 71 7.39 2.76 1.86
C THR A 71 6.96 4.10 1.26
N ASN A 72 7.77 5.14 1.42
CA ASN A 72 7.53 6.45 0.81
C ASN A 72 7.57 6.35 -0.71
N GLU A 73 8.56 5.65 -1.26
CA GLU A 73 8.69 5.41 -2.70
C GLU A 73 7.49 4.63 -3.25
N GLN A 74 7.07 3.57 -2.57
CA GLN A 74 5.86 2.83 -2.95
C GLN A 74 4.63 3.73 -3.03
N SER A 75 4.47 4.63 -2.06
CA SER A 75 3.37 5.61 -2.07
C SER A 75 3.52 6.57 -3.25
N ASN A 76 4.73 7.08 -3.47
CA ASN A 76 5.04 7.99 -4.56
C ASN A 76 4.75 7.36 -5.93
N ILE A 77 5.24 6.14 -6.18
CA ILE A 77 4.96 5.41 -7.43
C ILE A 77 3.47 5.11 -7.56
N GLY A 78 2.79 4.73 -6.48
CA GLY A 78 1.34 4.50 -6.50
C GLY A 78 0.56 5.75 -6.93
N ILE A 79 0.92 6.92 -6.39
CA ILE A 79 0.36 8.22 -6.79
C ILE A 79 0.73 8.54 -8.23
N LEU A 80 1.99 8.33 -8.63
CA LEU A 80 2.48 8.57 -9.99
C LEU A 80 1.70 7.75 -11.02
N ILE A 81 1.54 6.45 -10.80
CA ILE A 81 0.76 5.54 -11.65
C ILE A 81 -0.70 5.99 -11.70
N SER A 82 -1.30 6.32 -10.56
CA SER A 82 -2.69 6.77 -10.48
C SER A 82 -2.93 8.07 -11.23
N ASN A 83 -2.05 9.06 -11.08
CA ASN A 83 -2.14 10.32 -11.78
C ASN A 83 -1.83 10.16 -13.27
N THR A 84 -0.89 9.27 -13.63
CA THR A 84 -0.62 8.94 -15.04
C THR A 84 -1.86 8.34 -15.69
N ARG A 85 -2.57 7.41 -15.02
CA ARG A 85 -3.85 6.86 -15.52
C ARG A 85 -4.88 7.94 -15.84
N LYS A 86 -4.92 9.04 -15.08
CA LYS A 86 -5.84 10.17 -15.33
C LYS A 86 -5.47 10.97 -16.59
N LEU A 87 -4.23 10.91 -17.05
CA LEU A 87 -3.77 11.56 -18.28
C LEU A 87 -4.15 10.81 -19.55
N LYS A 88 -4.81 9.64 -19.43
CA LYS A 88 -5.26 8.87 -20.59
C LYS A 88 -6.27 9.67 -21.41
N ALA A 89 -5.86 10.09 -22.61
CA ALA A 89 -6.75 10.71 -23.58
C ALA A 89 -7.48 9.63 -24.41
N SER A 90 -8.41 10.05 -25.28
CA SER A 90 -9.09 9.14 -26.21
C SER A 90 -8.11 8.38 -27.13
N SER A 91 -6.98 9.01 -27.48
CA SER A 91 -5.89 8.42 -28.24
C SER A 91 -4.87 7.65 -27.39
N GLY A 92 -5.12 7.45 -26.10
CA GLY A 92 -4.19 6.84 -25.14
C GLY A 92 -3.27 7.86 -24.47
N TYR A 93 -2.01 7.47 -24.23
CA TYR A 93 -0.98 8.28 -23.57
C TYR A 93 -0.05 9.00 -24.58
N GLY A 94 -0.50 9.16 -25.83
CA GLY A 94 0.30 9.73 -26.92
C GLY A 94 1.19 8.69 -27.61
N THR A 95 2.08 9.14 -28.50
CA THR A 95 2.96 8.26 -29.29
C THR A 95 3.88 7.43 -28.40
N SER A 96 4.11 6.16 -28.78
CA SER A 96 5.07 5.29 -28.08
C SER A 96 6.44 5.96 -27.99
N GLY A 97 7.07 5.92 -26.81
CA GLY A 97 8.34 6.60 -26.53
C GLY A 97 8.19 8.03 -25.97
N THR A 98 6.98 8.58 -25.91
CA THR A 98 6.76 9.92 -25.32
C THR A 98 6.92 9.86 -23.80
N SER A 99 7.72 10.77 -23.23
CA SER A 99 7.82 10.93 -21.77
C SER A 99 6.55 11.58 -21.21
N LEU A 100 5.91 10.92 -20.26
CA LEU A 100 4.71 11.40 -19.57
C LEU A 100 5.04 12.27 -18.35
N VAL A 101 6.30 12.32 -17.94
CA VAL A 101 6.78 13.10 -16.79
C VAL A 101 6.48 14.59 -16.95
N SER A 102 6.66 15.14 -18.17
CA SER A 102 6.37 16.53 -18.47
C SER A 102 4.88 16.86 -18.33
N ALA A 103 3.99 15.99 -18.80
CA ALA A 103 2.54 16.11 -18.66
C ALA A 103 2.10 16.00 -17.20
N LEU A 104 2.72 15.11 -16.42
CA LEU A 104 2.48 14.99 -14.98
C LEU A 104 2.93 16.25 -14.23
N ARG A 105 4.03 16.89 -14.64
CA ARG A 105 4.46 18.15 -14.02
C ARG A 105 3.45 19.27 -14.26
N VAL A 106 3.01 19.46 -15.50
CA VAL A 106 2.05 20.53 -15.85
C VAL A 106 0.72 20.33 -15.11
N SER A 107 0.27 19.08 -14.99
CA SER A 107 -0.94 18.74 -14.24
C SER A 107 -0.76 18.70 -12.71
N LYS A 108 0.44 19.01 -12.19
CA LYS A 108 0.83 18.87 -10.78
C LYS A 108 0.50 17.49 -10.19
N GLY A 109 0.61 16.44 -11.02
CA GLY A 109 0.39 15.05 -10.65
C GLY A 109 1.64 14.34 -10.13
N LEU A 110 2.76 15.05 -9.98
CA LEU A 110 3.99 14.47 -9.44
C LEU A 110 3.91 14.32 -7.92
N PRO A 111 4.32 13.17 -7.37
CA PRO A 111 4.49 12.99 -5.92
C PRO A 111 5.66 13.85 -5.38
N ASN A 112 5.86 13.85 -4.06
CA ASN A 112 6.92 14.59 -3.39
C ASN A 112 8.29 13.90 -3.58
N MET A 113 8.75 13.86 -4.83
CA MET A 113 10.02 13.28 -5.28
C MET A 113 10.93 14.38 -5.81
N SER A 114 12.23 14.12 -5.85
CA SER A 114 13.18 15.05 -6.45
C SER A 114 12.99 15.06 -7.98
N ASP A 115 12.77 16.23 -8.57
CA ASP A 115 12.60 16.38 -10.02
C ASP A 115 13.49 17.51 -10.58
N ASP A 116 14.08 17.28 -11.75
CA ASP A 116 14.99 18.23 -12.43
C ASP A 116 14.37 18.79 -13.73
N GLY A 117 13.08 19.09 -13.73
CA GLY A 117 12.45 19.69 -14.94
C GLY A 117 12.25 18.72 -16.13
N THR A 118 12.88 17.55 -16.17
CA THR A 118 12.64 16.52 -17.22
C THR A 118 12.74 15.09 -16.69
N SER A 119 13.55 14.90 -15.65
CA SER A 119 13.80 13.60 -15.00
C SER A 119 13.21 13.60 -13.59
N LEU A 120 12.69 12.45 -13.16
CA LEU A 120 12.34 12.18 -11.78
C LEU A 120 13.47 11.38 -11.14
N TYR A 121 13.68 11.55 -9.85
CA TYR A 121 14.65 10.79 -9.08
C TYR A 121 13.97 10.12 -7.89
N ASN A 122 14.34 8.87 -7.66
CA ASN A 122 13.89 8.11 -6.51
C ASN A 122 14.61 8.55 -5.23
N SER A 123 14.18 7.97 -4.11
CA SER A 123 14.79 8.19 -2.79
C SER A 123 16.30 7.86 -2.73
N TRP A 124 16.84 7.11 -3.71
CA TRP A 124 18.26 6.74 -3.82
C TRP A 124 19.03 7.60 -4.85
N GLY A 125 18.41 8.66 -5.39
CA GLY A 125 19.05 9.56 -6.35
C GLY A 125 19.21 8.99 -7.76
N ALA A 126 18.55 7.88 -8.07
CA ALA A 126 18.55 7.26 -9.39
C ALA A 126 17.32 7.67 -10.20
N ALA A 127 17.47 7.70 -11.52
CA ALA A 127 16.45 8.22 -12.41
C ALA A 127 15.21 7.31 -12.50
N VAL A 128 14.03 7.93 -12.46
CA VAL A 128 12.72 7.34 -12.68
C VAL A 128 12.13 7.91 -13.96
N THR A 129 11.70 7.04 -14.87
CA THR A 129 11.12 7.45 -16.14
C THR A 129 9.72 6.90 -16.30
N VAL A 130 8.86 7.67 -16.97
CA VAL A 130 7.50 7.25 -17.31
C VAL A 130 7.30 7.47 -18.79
N VAL A 131 7.18 6.37 -19.54
CA VAL A 131 7.14 6.37 -21.00
C VAL A 131 5.82 5.79 -21.50
N SER A 132 5.18 6.47 -22.44
CA SER A 132 4.00 5.95 -23.13
C SER A 132 4.40 4.83 -24.10
N ASN A 133 3.57 3.79 -24.19
CA ASN A 133 3.60 2.77 -25.24
C ASN A 133 2.36 2.85 -26.15
N GLY A 134 1.73 4.03 -26.25
CA GLY A 134 0.47 4.21 -26.96
C GLY A 134 -0.74 4.07 -26.04
N MET A 135 -1.26 2.86 -25.86
CA MET A 135 -2.43 2.60 -24.99
C MET A 135 -2.06 2.29 -23.53
N THR A 136 -0.81 1.94 -23.29
CA THR A 136 -0.25 1.60 -21.98
C THR A 136 0.90 2.53 -21.66
N PHE A 137 1.41 2.52 -20.44
CA PHE A 137 2.63 3.24 -20.07
C PHE A 137 3.52 2.37 -19.21
N THR A 138 4.82 2.60 -19.29
CA THR A 138 5.83 1.91 -18.48
C THR A 138 6.49 2.92 -17.56
N VAL A 139 6.47 2.62 -16.26
CA VAL A 139 7.25 3.31 -15.23
C VAL A 139 8.50 2.50 -14.99
N THR A 140 9.69 3.09 -15.16
CA THR A 140 10.96 2.41 -14.92
C THR A 140 11.73 3.12 -13.81
N GLU A 141 12.12 2.36 -12.81
CA GLU A 141 13.02 2.81 -11.73
C GLU A 141 14.37 2.15 -11.83
N ASN A 142 15.41 2.95 -11.65
CA ASN A 142 16.81 2.51 -11.70
C ASN A 142 17.47 2.61 -10.32
N GLY A 143 18.60 1.93 -10.14
CA GLY A 143 19.44 2.11 -8.95
C GLY A 143 18.83 1.64 -7.64
N LEU A 144 17.88 0.70 -7.68
CA LEU A 144 17.19 0.21 -6.48
C LEU A 144 18.07 -0.78 -5.72
N PRO A 145 18.27 -0.62 -4.39
CA PRO A 145 18.93 -1.65 -3.58
C PRO A 145 18.07 -2.93 -3.52
N ALA A 146 18.68 -4.06 -3.16
CA ALA A 146 18.02 -5.37 -3.16
C ALA A 146 16.68 -5.41 -2.39
N ASP A 147 16.64 -4.80 -1.19
CA ASP A 147 15.44 -4.73 -0.35
C ASP A 147 14.30 -3.91 -1.00
N ALA A 148 14.65 -2.78 -1.61
CA ALA A 148 13.71 -1.95 -2.35
C ALA A 148 13.18 -2.66 -3.59
N CYS A 149 14.07 -3.33 -4.34
CA CYS A 149 13.70 -4.09 -5.53
C CYS A 149 12.64 -5.15 -5.20
N VAL A 150 12.87 -5.96 -4.17
CA VAL A 150 11.94 -7.04 -3.78
C VAL A 150 10.60 -6.46 -3.30
N THR A 151 10.64 -5.43 -2.45
CA THR A 151 9.43 -4.85 -1.88
C THR A 151 8.61 -4.10 -2.92
N LEU A 152 9.23 -3.26 -3.75
CA LEU A 152 8.52 -2.49 -4.77
C LEU A 152 7.95 -3.39 -5.87
N ALA A 153 8.74 -4.37 -6.35
CA ALA A 153 8.26 -5.33 -7.33
C ALA A 153 7.02 -6.06 -6.80
N THR A 154 7.10 -6.73 -5.66
CA THR A 154 5.98 -7.52 -5.12
C THR A 154 4.74 -6.69 -4.82
N LYS A 155 4.89 -5.46 -4.31
CA LYS A 155 3.77 -4.62 -3.88
C LYS A 155 3.05 -3.98 -5.04
N ILE A 156 3.76 -3.49 -6.05
CA ILE A 156 3.16 -2.83 -7.21
C ILE A 156 2.58 -3.85 -8.18
N SER A 157 3.19 -5.04 -8.30
CA SER A 157 2.65 -6.14 -9.10
C SER A 157 1.27 -6.64 -8.65
N ARG A 158 0.85 -6.35 -7.42
CA ARG A 158 -0.52 -6.65 -6.95
C ARG A 158 -1.59 -5.77 -7.60
N GLY A 159 -1.19 -4.70 -8.28
CA GLY A 159 -2.09 -3.86 -9.05
C GLY A 159 -2.75 -4.65 -10.18
N GLN A 160 -4.08 -4.62 -10.25
CA GLN A 160 -4.81 -5.11 -11.43
C GLN A 160 -4.30 -4.38 -12.68
N LYS A 161 -4.00 -5.14 -13.75
CA LYS A 161 -3.52 -4.63 -15.05
C LYS A 161 -2.14 -3.97 -14.96
N VAL A 162 -1.22 -4.62 -14.24
CA VAL A 162 0.20 -4.26 -14.20
C VAL A 162 1.04 -5.49 -14.56
N THR A 163 2.02 -5.29 -15.41
CA THR A 163 3.06 -6.28 -15.73
C THR A 163 4.39 -5.71 -15.25
N THR A 164 5.16 -6.51 -14.53
CA THR A 164 6.39 -6.08 -13.85
C THR A 164 7.59 -6.82 -14.43
N SER A 165 8.63 -6.11 -14.87
CA SER A 165 9.91 -6.69 -15.23
C SER A 165 10.99 -6.22 -14.26
N ILE A 166 11.90 -7.13 -13.90
CA ILE A 166 13.01 -6.87 -12.98
C ILE A 166 14.30 -7.11 -13.77
N ASN A 167 15.22 -6.15 -13.74
CA ASN A 167 16.54 -6.19 -14.39
C ASN A 167 16.49 -6.57 -15.89
N ALA A 168 15.51 -6.01 -16.62
CA ALA A 168 15.22 -6.36 -18.02
C ALA A 168 14.92 -7.86 -18.27
N GLY A 169 14.59 -8.60 -17.21
CA GLY A 169 14.15 -9.99 -17.27
C GLY A 169 12.72 -10.14 -17.79
N THR A 170 12.22 -11.38 -17.76
CA THR A 170 10.88 -11.71 -18.24
C THR A 170 9.81 -10.94 -17.46
N ALA A 171 8.92 -10.30 -18.20
CA ALA A 171 7.84 -9.51 -17.63
C ALA A 171 6.77 -10.43 -17.02
N VAL A 172 6.50 -10.28 -15.72
CA VAL A 172 5.51 -11.06 -14.98
C VAL A 172 4.19 -10.29 -14.98
N THR A 173 3.14 -10.90 -15.50
CA THR A 173 1.79 -10.33 -15.49
C THR A 173 1.05 -10.79 -14.25
N GLY A 174 0.55 -9.84 -13.44
CA GLY A 174 -0.11 -10.13 -12.16
C GLY A 174 0.86 -10.14 -10.98
N GLU A 175 0.51 -10.83 -9.89
CA GLU A 175 1.28 -10.79 -8.65
C GLU A 175 2.67 -11.40 -8.81
N VAL A 176 3.70 -10.62 -8.47
CA VAL A 176 5.06 -11.12 -8.30
C VAL A 176 5.19 -11.65 -6.88
N LEU A 177 5.43 -12.96 -6.76
CA LEU A 177 5.70 -13.62 -5.49
C LEU A 177 7.05 -13.14 -4.92
N PRO A 178 7.18 -12.97 -3.58
CA PRO A 178 8.44 -12.59 -2.96
C PRO A 178 9.61 -13.49 -3.36
N ALA A 179 9.41 -14.80 -3.41
CA ALA A 179 10.48 -15.73 -3.82
C ALA A 179 11.01 -15.47 -5.25
N ASN A 180 10.14 -15.09 -6.19
CA ASN A 180 10.54 -14.76 -7.56
C ASN A 180 11.22 -13.40 -7.65
N ALA A 181 10.80 -12.44 -6.82
CA ALA A 181 11.45 -11.15 -6.74
C ALA A 181 12.86 -11.28 -6.16
N THR A 182 13.04 -12.06 -5.08
CA THR A 182 14.36 -12.27 -4.46
C THR A 182 15.34 -12.99 -5.38
N SER A 183 14.86 -13.87 -6.28
CA SER A 183 15.74 -14.52 -7.28
C SER A 183 16.08 -13.60 -8.47
N SER A 184 15.23 -12.62 -8.76
CA SER A 184 15.41 -11.71 -9.90
C SER A 184 16.16 -10.43 -9.53
N CYS A 185 16.11 -10.00 -8.26
CA CYS A 185 16.84 -8.86 -7.73
C CYS A 185 18.28 -9.27 -7.36
N SER A 186 19.25 -8.51 -7.84
CA SER A 186 20.67 -8.61 -7.49
C SER A 186 20.99 -7.86 -6.18
N LYS A 187 22.18 -8.14 -5.60
CA LYS A 187 22.66 -7.44 -4.39
C LYS A 187 23.01 -5.97 -4.64
N ASP A 188 23.26 -5.60 -5.89
CA ASP A 188 23.70 -4.26 -6.29
C ASP A 188 22.50 -3.40 -6.75
N ALA A 189 22.73 -2.48 -7.69
CA ALA A 189 21.72 -1.63 -8.29
C ALA A 189 20.79 -2.43 -9.21
N ASN A 190 19.50 -2.40 -8.89
CA ASN A 190 18.46 -3.07 -9.67
C ASN A 190 17.63 -2.06 -10.47
N VAL A 191 17.03 -2.56 -11.54
CA VAL A 191 16.07 -1.83 -12.36
C VAL A 191 14.74 -2.56 -12.32
N VAL A 192 13.64 -1.86 -12.02
CA VAL A 192 12.30 -2.45 -12.07
C VAL A 192 11.42 -1.60 -12.97
N ALA A 193 10.71 -2.25 -13.89
CA ALA A 193 9.78 -1.58 -14.78
C ALA A 193 8.36 -2.14 -14.64
N TRP A 194 7.39 -1.26 -14.51
CA TRP A 194 5.97 -1.58 -14.41
C TRP A 194 5.22 -1.05 -15.62
N THR A 195 4.75 -1.95 -16.46
CA THR A 195 3.87 -1.64 -17.57
C THR A 195 2.42 -1.74 -17.12
N VAL A 196 1.69 -0.64 -17.23
CA VAL A 196 0.32 -0.49 -16.77
C VAL A 196 -0.62 -0.37 -17.96
N TYR A 197 -1.69 -1.16 -17.95
CA TYR A 197 -2.69 -1.24 -19.02
C TYR A 197 -3.97 -0.47 -18.68
#